data_AF-A0ABD3PDM5-F1
#
_entry.id   AF-A0ABD3PDM5-F1
#
_cell.length_a   1.000
_cell.length_b   1.000
_cell.length_c   1.000
_cell.angle_alpha   90.00
_cell.angle_beta   90.00
_cell.angle_gamma   90.00
#
_symmetry.space_group_name_H-M   'P 1'
#
loop_
_entity.id
_entity.type
_entity.pdbx_description
1 polymer ?
#
loop_
_entity_poly.entity_id
_entity_poly.type
_entity_poly.pdbx_seq_one_letter_code
_entity_poly.pdbx_strand_id
1 'polypeptide(L)'
;MVYGVVRSFQAALKYRGGWRGLLEHMYTNGDYPFKFGTYMGHDAAGNRYYENRVDYPFGQHRWVEPGDIHNFDSASIPPEWHGWMTSMNDAPPNSESDYITTRGQEIIPIEKSDVPADGKSVVGHQEPIMNFHHLHNQSTVRSRGWGIGNPIVGLPPGAKDAYYTQPGSPYNEGSIRKRVNIGDLDAAKGGGRPYKSEKWADRLRTVEEREKLEMNKMEIVKGAIERERAVAAKRKAAMASRGSGTVAAV
;
A
#
# COMPACT_ATOMS: atom_id res chain seq x y z
N MET A 1 -2.49 34.71 -46.38
CA MET A 1 -3.59 33.99 -45.71
C MET A 1 -3.93 32.66 -46.40
N VAL A 2 -4.29 32.64 -47.69
CA VAL A 2 -4.71 31.41 -48.40
C VAL A 2 -3.64 30.31 -48.42
N TYR A 3 -2.37 30.65 -48.63
CA TYR A 3 -1.27 29.68 -48.65
C TYR A 3 -1.07 28.92 -47.33
N GLY A 4 -1.21 29.62 -46.19
CA GLY A 4 -1.12 29.00 -44.86
C GLY A 4 -2.26 28.01 -44.63
N VAL A 5 -3.48 28.40 -44.99
CA VAL A 5 -4.67 27.54 -44.91
C VAL A 5 -4.45 26.25 -45.70
N VAL A 6 -4.05 26.37 -46.96
CA VAL A 6 -3.82 25.21 -47.84
C VAL A 6 -2.74 24.29 -47.27
N ARG A 7 -1.64 24.83 -46.75
CA ARG A 7 -0.59 24.02 -46.12
C ARG A 7 -1.07 23.32 -44.85
N SER A 8 -1.87 23.97 -44.01
CA SER A 8 -2.44 23.35 -42.80
C SER A 8 -3.36 22.19 -43.16
N PHE A 9 -4.21 22.33 -44.19
CA PHE A 9 -5.06 21.23 -44.68
C PHE A 9 -4.24 20.08 -45.27
N GLN A 10 -3.22 20.38 -46.09
CA GLN A 10 -2.33 19.35 -46.64
C GLN A 10 -1.57 18.60 -45.55
N ALA A 11 -1.07 19.32 -44.54
CA ALA A 11 -0.41 18.71 -43.38
C ALA A 11 -1.38 17.83 -42.59
N ALA A 12 -2.60 18.31 -42.35
CA ALA A 12 -3.62 17.55 -41.63
C ALA A 12 -4.01 16.27 -42.39
N LEU A 13 -4.25 16.36 -43.69
CA LEU A 13 -4.50 15.20 -44.55
C LEU A 13 -3.37 14.15 -44.48
N LYS A 14 -2.11 14.59 -44.45
CA LYS A 14 -0.94 13.70 -44.39
C LYS A 14 -0.79 13.03 -43.02
N TYR A 15 -0.83 13.80 -41.95
CA TYR A 15 -0.48 13.31 -40.61
C TYR A 15 -1.64 12.67 -39.85
N ARG A 16 -2.90 12.99 -40.20
CA ARG A 16 -4.11 12.47 -39.53
C ARG A 16 -4.72 11.25 -40.23
N GLY A 17 -4.09 10.70 -41.28
CA GLY A 17 -4.61 9.54 -41.99
C GLY A 17 -5.73 9.85 -42.98
N GLY A 18 -5.64 10.99 -43.67
CA GLY A 18 -6.56 11.38 -44.74
C GLY A 18 -7.83 12.09 -44.26
N TRP A 19 -8.85 12.10 -45.13
CA TRP A 19 -10.07 12.88 -44.92
C TRP A 19 -10.88 12.49 -43.69
N ARG A 20 -10.89 11.18 -43.33
CA ARG A 20 -11.61 10.71 -42.15
C ARG A 20 -11.03 11.30 -40.86
N GLY A 21 -9.72 11.16 -40.65
CA GLY A 21 -9.07 11.69 -39.45
C GLY A 21 -9.04 13.22 -39.41
N LEU A 22 -9.01 13.88 -40.57
CA LEU A 22 -9.19 15.33 -40.66
C LEU A 22 -10.57 15.76 -40.13
N LEU A 23 -11.64 15.15 -40.64
CA LEU A 23 -13.02 15.50 -40.25
C LEU A 23 -13.30 15.15 -38.80
N GLU A 24 -12.76 14.04 -38.30
CA GLU A 24 -12.86 13.65 -36.89
C GLU A 24 -12.14 14.65 -35.98
N HIS A 25 -10.95 15.13 -36.38
CA HIS A 25 -10.23 16.16 -35.64
C HIS A 25 -10.97 17.51 -35.63
N MET A 26 -11.58 17.88 -36.76
CA MET A 26 -12.45 19.06 -36.85
C MET A 26 -13.65 18.95 -35.91
N TYR A 27 -14.22 17.75 -35.76
CA TYR A 27 -15.40 17.53 -34.92
C TYR A 27 -15.07 17.48 -33.43
N THR A 28 -13.91 16.91 -33.07
CA THR A 28 -13.47 16.75 -31.67
C THR A 28 -12.90 18.04 -31.09
N ASN A 29 -11.78 18.52 -31.64
CA ASN A 29 -11.05 19.64 -31.07
C ASN A 29 -11.59 20.99 -31.54
N GLY A 30 -12.36 21.02 -32.63
CA GLY A 30 -13.03 22.22 -33.14
C GLY A 30 -12.11 23.36 -33.56
N ASP A 31 -10.79 23.16 -33.53
CA ASP A 31 -9.81 24.24 -33.61
C ASP A 31 -9.27 24.40 -35.04
N TYR A 32 -9.28 25.64 -35.53
CA TYR A 32 -8.54 26.05 -36.72
C TYR A 32 -7.65 27.25 -36.35
N PRO A 33 -6.32 27.18 -36.62
CA PRO A 33 -5.59 26.16 -37.38
C PRO A 33 -5.42 24.80 -36.66
N PHE A 34 -5.36 23.71 -37.44
CA PHE A 34 -5.21 22.35 -36.93
C PHE A 34 -4.00 22.20 -36.00
N LYS A 35 -4.18 21.50 -34.88
CA LYS A 35 -3.11 21.26 -33.92
C LYS A 35 -2.25 20.07 -34.32
N PHE A 36 -0.94 20.30 -34.33
CA PHE A 36 0.08 19.29 -34.59
C PHE A 36 1.11 19.26 -33.46
N GLY A 37 1.41 18.07 -32.98
CA GLY A 37 2.41 17.88 -31.94
C GLY A 37 2.92 16.46 -31.86
N THR A 38 3.91 16.29 -31.01
CA THR A 38 4.51 15.00 -30.69
C THR A 38 3.55 14.23 -29.80
N TYR A 39 3.32 12.97 -30.15
CA TYR A 39 2.54 12.06 -29.33
C TYR A 39 3.33 11.67 -28.08
N MET A 40 2.79 11.99 -26.90
CA MET A 40 3.45 11.75 -25.61
C MET A 40 2.99 10.46 -24.95
N GLY A 41 1.76 10.01 -25.20
CA GLY A 41 1.23 8.76 -24.67
C GLY A 41 -0.29 8.72 -24.69
N HIS A 42 -0.85 7.64 -24.14
CA HIS A 42 -2.28 7.49 -23.92
C HIS A 42 -2.55 7.01 -22.49
N ASP A 43 -3.72 7.32 -21.97
CA ASP A 43 -4.19 6.76 -20.71
C ASP A 43 -4.97 5.45 -20.92
N ALA A 44 -5.46 4.89 -19.81
CA ALA A 44 -6.29 3.69 -19.84
C ALA A 44 -7.75 3.94 -20.31
N ALA A 45 -8.19 5.20 -20.38
CA ALA A 45 -9.48 5.59 -20.94
C ALA A 45 -9.43 5.75 -22.48
N GLY A 46 -8.23 5.71 -23.07
CA GLY A 46 -8.01 5.88 -24.50
C GLY A 46 -7.84 7.35 -24.92
N ASN A 47 -7.71 8.27 -23.98
CA ASN A 47 -7.33 9.65 -24.24
C ASN A 47 -5.87 9.70 -24.71
N ARG A 48 -5.60 10.50 -25.74
CA ARG A 48 -4.28 10.65 -26.36
C ARG A 48 -3.71 12.03 -26.05
N TYR A 49 -2.46 12.07 -25.61
CA TYR A 49 -1.79 13.28 -25.15
C TYR A 49 -0.72 13.73 -26.13
N TYR A 50 -0.68 15.04 -26.39
CA TYR A 50 0.23 15.64 -27.36
C TYR A 50 0.90 16.89 -26.82
N GLU A 51 2.13 17.13 -27.27
CA GLU A 51 2.91 18.32 -26.91
C GLU A 51 3.60 18.95 -28.12
N ASN A 52 3.59 20.28 -28.18
CA ASN A 52 4.39 21.07 -29.11
C ASN A 52 4.78 22.41 -28.46
N ARG A 53 6.05 22.50 -28.02
CA ARG A 53 6.63 23.70 -27.38
C ARG A 53 7.18 24.74 -28.35
N VAL A 54 7.25 24.42 -29.65
CA VAL A 54 7.89 25.26 -30.67
C VAL A 54 6.87 26.18 -31.31
N ASP A 55 5.74 25.63 -31.75
CA ASP A 55 4.76 26.36 -32.56
C ASP A 55 3.64 27.00 -31.73
N TYR A 56 3.43 26.55 -30.48
CA TYR A 56 2.32 26.99 -29.63
C TYR A 56 2.80 27.71 -28.37
N PRO A 57 2.06 28.74 -27.91
CA PRO A 57 2.37 29.42 -26.67
C PRO A 57 2.15 28.54 -25.44
N PHE A 58 2.75 28.94 -24.32
CA PHE A 58 2.49 28.32 -23.03
C PHE A 58 0.99 28.36 -22.70
N GLY A 59 0.47 27.27 -22.14
CA GLY A 59 -0.97 27.02 -21.95
C GLY A 59 -1.69 26.39 -23.15
N GLN A 60 -1.17 26.47 -24.37
CA GLN A 60 -1.72 25.77 -25.55
C GLN A 60 -0.80 24.69 -26.12
N HIS A 61 0.46 24.67 -25.68
CA HIS A 61 1.48 23.70 -26.07
C HIS A 61 1.19 22.24 -25.71
N ARG A 62 0.26 21.95 -24.77
CA ARG A 62 -0.19 20.61 -24.41
C ARG A 62 -1.69 20.50 -24.62
N TRP A 63 -2.14 19.40 -25.19
CA TRP A 63 -3.57 19.10 -25.33
C TRP A 63 -3.84 17.61 -25.29
N VAL A 64 -5.11 17.28 -25.06
CA VAL A 64 -5.63 15.92 -25.05
C VAL A 64 -6.64 15.76 -26.18
N GLU A 65 -6.62 14.61 -26.83
CA GLU A 65 -7.68 14.16 -27.72
C GLU A 65 -8.45 13.04 -27.03
N PRO A 66 -9.76 13.21 -26.80
CA PRO A 66 -10.51 12.26 -26.02
C PRO A 66 -10.63 10.91 -26.71
N GLY A 67 -10.62 9.84 -25.91
CA GLY A 67 -10.91 8.49 -26.39
C GLY A 67 -12.38 8.33 -26.79
N ASP A 68 -13.28 8.90 -26.00
CA ASP A 68 -14.72 8.99 -26.29
C ASP A 68 -15.09 10.44 -26.66
N ILE A 69 -15.42 10.64 -27.93
CA ILE A 69 -15.73 11.94 -28.51
C ILE A 69 -17.06 12.50 -27.99
N HIS A 70 -18.04 11.64 -27.71
CA HIS A 70 -19.42 12.07 -27.44
C HIS A 70 -19.70 12.30 -25.96
N ASN A 71 -18.89 11.72 -25.07
CA ASN A 71 -19.04 11.82 -23.63
C ASN A 71 -17.73 12.21 -22.94
N PHE A 72 -17.03 13.18 -23.51
CA PHE A 72 -15.82 13.71 -22.91
C PHE A 72 -16.13 14.72 -21.79
N ASP A 73 -15.46 14.55 -20.66
CA ASP A 73 -15.41 15.54 -19.58
C ASP A 73 -13.95 15.83 -19.21
N SER A 74 -13.65 17.07 -18.85
CA SER A 74 -12.37 17.49 -18.27
C SER A 74 -11.95 16.63 -17.06
N ALA A 75 -12.91 16.18 -16.26
CA ALA A 75 -12.66 15.30 -15.10
C ALA A 75 -12.35 13.84 -15.49
N SER A 76 -12.50 13.47 -16.76
CA SER A 76 -12.12 12.13 -17.26
C SER A 76 -10.60 11.97 -17.42
N ILE A 77 -9.83 13.06 -17.38
CA ILE A 77 -8.37 13.00 -17.40
C ILE A 77 -7.88 12.39 -16.08
N PRO A 78 -7.10 11.30 -16.10
CA PRO A 78 -6.57 10.70 -14.88
C PRO A 78 -5.62 11.67 -14.15
N PRO A 79 -5.49 11.52 -12.82
CA PRO A 79 -4.60 12.37 -12.03
C PRO A 79 -3.14 12.34 -12.50
N GLU A 80 -2.68 11.20 -13.04
CA GLU A 80 -1.34 11.04 -13.61
C GLU A 80 -1.09 12.01 -14.77
N TRP A 81 -2.00 12.04 -15.74
CA TRP A 81 -1.90 12.95 -16.87
C TRP A 81 -2.36 14.36 -16.53
N HIS A 82 -3.19 14.56 -15.51
CA HIS A 82 -3.68 15.88 -15.11
C HIS A 82 -2.55 16.81 -14.66
N GLY A 83 -1.60 16.31 -13.85
CA GLY A 83 -0.44 17.09 -13.41
C GLY A 83 0.43 17.55 -14.58
N TRP A 84 0.66 16.68 -15.56
CA TRP A 84 1.37 17.03 -16.77
C TRP A 84 0.58 17.98 -17.67
N MET A 85 -0.72 17.75 -17.87
CA MET A 85 -1.60 18.60 -18.68
C MET A 85 -1.68 20.04 -18.17
N THR A 86 -1.65 20.23 -16.85
CA THR A 86 -1.70 21.55 -16.20
C THR A 86 -0.32 22.16 -15.94
N SER A 87 0.74 21.55 -16.48
CA SER A 87 2.12 21.99 -16.30
C SER A 87 2.57 22.05 -14.83
N MET A 88 1.96 21.24 -13.95
CA MET A 88 2.49 20.99 -12.60
C MET A 88 3.77 20.14 -12.70
N ASN A 89 3.76 19.15 -13.60
CA ASN A 89 4.89 18.27 -13.87
C ASN A 89 5.41 18.48 -15.30
N ASP A 90 6.74 18.48 -15.46
CA ASP A 90 7.39 18.59 -16.77
C ASP A 90 7.40 17.27 -17.53
N ALA A 91 7.58 16.16 -16.82
CA ALA A 91 7.61 14.83 -17.39
C ALA A 91 6.18 14.25 -17.45
N PRO A 92 5.80 13.62 -18.58
CA PRO A 92 4.59 12.80 -18.63
C PRO A 92 4.75 11.53 -17.79
N PRO A 93 3.64 10.86 -17.41
CA PRO A 93 3.65 9.68 -16.53
C PRO A 93 4.53 8.52 -17.03
N ASN A 94 4.63 8.34 -18.34
CA ASN A 94 5.42 7.26 -18.93
C ASN A 94 6.94 7.47 -18.85
N SER A 95 7.41 8.70 -18.64
CA SER A 95 8.84 9.02 -18.50
C SER A 95 9.17 9.62 -17.13
N GLU A 96 8.26 9.52 -16.17
CA GLU A 96 8.39 10.12 -14.85
C GLU A 96 9.55 9.48 -14.06
N SER A 97 9.64 8.15 -14.04
CA SER A 97 10.70 7.42 -13.33
C SER A 97 12.09 7.80 -13.81
N ASP A 98 12.24 7.90 -15.13
CA ASP A 98 13.51 8.23 -15.77
C ASP A 98 13.87 9.68 -15.48
N TYR A 99 12.89 10.59 -15.59
CA TYR A 99 13.06 12.00 -15.25
C TYR A 99 13.50 12.20 -13.79
N ILE A 100 12.82 11.57 -12.83
CA ILE A 100 13.17 11.65 -11.41
C ILE A 100 14.56 11.09 -11.17
N THR A 101 14.91 9.98 -11.82
CA THR A 101 16.24 9.36 -11.66
C THR A 101 17.34 10.28 -12.19
N THR A 102 17.16 10.89 -13.36
CA THR A 102 18.12 11.83 -13.94
C THR A 102 18.23 13.09 -13.09
N ARG A 103 17.10 13.71 -12.71
CA ARG A 103 17.10 14.92 -11.88
C ARG A 103 17.67 14.67 -10.49
N GLY A 104 17.43 13.49 -9.92
CA GLY A 104 17.99 13.08 -8.64
C GLY A 104 19.51 13.08 -8.63
N GLN A 105 20.17 12.78 -9.75
CA GLN A 105 21.63 12.83 -9.89
C GLN A 105 22.17 14.27 -9.90
N GLU A 106 21.36 15.25 -10.31
CA GLU A 106 21.74 16.67 -10.35
C GLU A 106 21.61 17.35 -8.97
N ILE A 107 20.99 16.69 -7.99
CA ILE A 107 20.79 17.25 -6.65
C ILE A 107 22.13 17.28 -5.91
N ILE A 108 22.60 18.49 -5.60
CA ILE A 108 23.79 18.71 -4.78
C ILE A 108 23.36 18.85 -3.31
N PRO A 109 23.66 17.89 -2.43
CA PRO A 109 23.32 18.02 -1.01
C PRO A 109 24.22 19.08 -0.36
N ILE A 110 23.61 20.13 0.19
CA ILE A 110 24.32 21.18 0.93
C ILE A 110 24.55 20.75 2.38
N GLU A 111 23.55 20.11 2.98
CA GLU A 111 23.57 19.62 4.35
C GLU A 111 22.93 18.23 4.42
N LYS A 112 23.23 17.50 5.51
CA LYS A 112 22.59 16.22 5.78
C LYS A 112 21.10 16.45 6.03
N SER A 113 20.26 15.83 5.20
CA SER A 113 18.82 15.74 5.43
C SER A 113 18.48 14.37 6.02
N ASP A 114 17.65 14.35 7.07
CA ASP A 114 17.09 13.11 7.63
C ASP A 114 15.75 12.73 6.95
N VAL A 115 15.35 13.46 5.90
CA VAL A 115 14.20 13.06 5.08
C VAL A 115 14.52 11.70 4.48
N PRO A 116 13.65 10.67 4.63
CA PRO A 116 13.86 9.31 4.11
C PRO A 116 13.77 9.22 2.58
N ALA A 117 14.04 10.32 1.88
CA ALA A 117 14.04 10.46 0.44
C ALA A 117 15.49 10.45 -0.03
N ASP A 118 15.96 9.32 -0.55
CA ASP A 118 17.20 9.24 -1.34
C ASP A 118 17.05 10.01 -2.67
N GLY A 119 16.78 11.33 -2.62
CA GLY A 119 16.55 12.20 -3.78
C GLY A 119 15.31 11.88 -4.64
N LYS A 120 14.63 10.76 -4.40
CA LYS A 120 13.59 10.20 -5.27
C LYS A 120 12.15 10.61 -4.92
N SER A 121 11.82 10.77 -3.64
CA SER A 121 10.42 11.03 -3.22
C SER A 121 10.07 12.51 -3.03
N VAL A 122 11.04 13.42 -3.16
CA VAL A 122 10.78 14.87 -3.13
C VAL A 122 10.28 15.38 -4.50
N VAL A 123 10.61 14.65 -5.57
CA VAL A 123 10.20 14.96 -6.94
C VAL A 123 8.93 14.17 -7.26
N GLY A 124 7.80 14.56 -6.66
CA GLY A 124 6.46 14.29 -7.20
C GLY A 124 6.06 12.86 -7.53
N HIS A 125 6.47 11.84 -6.76
CA HIS A 125 6.13 10.42 -7.00
C HIS A 125 4.63 10.19 -7.17
N GLN A 126 4.24 9.63 -8.32
CA GLN A 126 2.87 9.23 -8.63
C GLN A 126 2.68 7.70 -8.51
N GLU A 127 1.72 7.27 -7.70
CA GLU A 127 1.38 5.85 -7.57
C GLU A 127 0.66 5.33 -8.83
N PRO A 128 0.98 4.11 -9.30
CA PRO A 128 0.27 3.50 -10.43
C PRO A 128 -1.23 3.36 -10.12
N ILE A 129 -2.08 3.87 -11.01
CA ILE A 129 -3.52 3.91 -10.77
C ILE A 129 -4.13 2.51 -10.87
N MET A 130 -4.87 2.13 -9.82
CA MET A 130 -5.86 1.05 -9.88
C MET A 130 -7.03 1.48 -10.77
N ASN A 131 -7.07 1.00 -12.01
CA ASN A 131 -8.19 1.24 -12.92
C ASN A 131 -9.32 0.22 -12.70
N PHE A 132 -10.27 0.54 -11.81
CA PHE A 132 -11.51 -0.23 -11.68
C PHE A 132 -12.58 0.39 -12.59
N HIS A 133 -12.88 -0.25 -13.73
CA HIS A 133 -13.91 0.18 -14.68
C HIS A 133 -13.84 1.66 -15.10
N HIS A 134 -12.66 2.16 -15.49
CA HIS A 134 -12.43 3.53 -15.96
C HIS A 134 -12.67 4.63 -14.92
N LEU A 135 -12.74 4.27 -13.63
CA LEU A 135 -12.91 5.23 -12.53
C LEU A 135 -11.59 5.35 -11.75
N HIS A 136 -11.04 6.57 -11.72
CA HIS A 136 -9.77 6.88 -11.04
C HIS A 136 -9.92 7.11 -9.53
N ASN A 137 -11.15 7.30 -9.02
CA ASN A 137 -11.40 7.60 -7.62
C ASN A 137 -12.17 6.46 -6.93
N GLN A 138 -11.49 5.63 -6.16
CA GLN A 138 -12.14 4.53 -5.41
C GLN A 138 -13.17 5.02 -4.39
N SER A 139 -13.11 6.28 -3.96
CA SER A 139 -14.15 6.84 -3.09
C SER A 139 -15.50 6.98 -3.80
N THR A 140 -15.60 6.86 -5.13
CA THR A 140 -16.89 6.80 -5.83
C THR A 140 -17.47 5.39 -5.88
N VAL A 141 -16.62 4.37 -5.65
CA VAL A 141 -16.97 2.95 -5.59
C VAL A 141 -17.47 2.63 -4.18
N ARG A 142 -18.64 3.17 -3.85
CA ARG A 142 -19.30 3.00 -2.54
C ARG A 142 -20.68 2.43 -2.73
N SER A 143 -21.15 1.65 -1.76
CA SER A 143 -22.56 1.35 -1.63
C SER A 143 -23.38 2.64 -1.63
N ARG A 144 -24.49 2.66 -2.38
CA ARG A 144 -25.43 3.81 -2.40
C ARG A 144 -26.40 3.80 -1.22
N GLY A 145 -26.34 2.77 -0.41
CA GLY A 145 -27.12 2.61 0.81
C GLY A 145 -26.77 1.28 1.48
N TRP A 146 -27.14 1.17 2.75
CA TRP A 146 -26.85 -0.01 3.57
C TRP A 146 -27.39 -1.28 2.92
N GLY A 147 -26.49 -2.21 2.58
CA GLY A 147 -26.85 -3.51 2.01
C GLY A 147 -27.38 -3.49 0.57
N ILE A 148 -27.41 -2.33 -0.10
CA ILE A 148 -27.95 -2.19 -1.47
C ILE A 148 -26.86 -2.38 -2.53
N GLY A 149 -25.60 -2.11 -2.19
CA GLY A 149 -24.51 -2.09 -3.17
C GLY A 149 -24.57 -0.84 -4.05
N ASN A 150 -23.99 -0.89 -5.25
CA ASN A 150 -23.99 0.23 -6.19
C ASN A 150 -24.09 -0.27 -7.63
N PRO A 151 -25.28 -0.18 -8.26
CA PRO A 151 -25.52 -0.72 -9.58
C PRO A 151 -24.77 0.03 -10.70
N ILE A 152 -24.34 1.27 -10.47
CA ILE A 152 -23.61 2.08 -11.47
C ILE A 152 -22.17 1.59 -11.63
N VAL A 153 -21.54 1.14 -10.54
CA VAL A 153 -20.16 0.63 -10.52
C VAL A 153 -20.10 -0.90 -10.42
N GLY A 154 -21.24 -1.58 -10.50
CA GLY A 154 -21.33 -3.04 -10.41
C GLY A 154 -21.04 -3.63 -9.02
N LEU A 155 -21.13 -2.84 -7.94
CA LEU A 155 -20.90 -3.33 -6.59
C LEU A 155 -22.10 -4.16 -6.10
N PRO A 156 -21.95 -5.46 -5.76
CA PRO A 156 -23.07 -6.28 -5.35
C PRO A 156 -23.62 -5.86 -3.97
N PRO A 157 -24.91 -6.14 -3.69
CA PRO A 157 -25.51 -5.92 -2.38
C PRO A 157 -24.71 -6.62 -1.26
N GLY A 158 -24.38 -5.88 -0.20
CA GLY A 158 -23.64 -6.42 0.95
C GLY A 158 -22.12 -6.56 0.75
N ALA A 159 -21.58 -6.15 -0.39
CA ALA A 159 -20.13 -6.00 -0.54
C ALA A 159 -19.60 -4.96 0.47
N LYS A 160 -18.44 -5.25 1.08
CA LYS A 160 -17.80 -4.31 2.00
C LYS A 160 -17.23 -3.14 1.21
N ASP A 161 -17.60 -1.94 1.61
CA ASP A 161 -17.06 -0.71 1.03
C ASP A 161 -15.55 -0.60 1.32
N ALA A 162 -14.78 -0.17 0.33
CA ALA A 162 -13.34 0.02 0.43
C ALA A 162 -12.98 1.33 1.15
N TYR A 163 -13.44 1.53 2.39
CA TYR A 163 -13.00 2.65 3.20
C TYR A 163 -11.62 2.38 3.81
N TYR A 164 -10.77 3.40 3.85
CA TYR A 164 -9.63 3.37 4.76
C TYR A 164 -10.14 3.35 6.20
N THR A 165 -10.01 2.20 6.87
CA THR A 165 -10.28 2.08 8.30
C THR A 165 -8.98 2.26 9.07
N GLN A 166 -8.93 3.25 9.97
CA GLN A 166 -7.76 3.50 10.81
C GLN A 166 -7.32 2.20 11.53
N PRO A 167 -6.00 1.93 11.64
CA PRO A 167 -5.49 0.82 12.43
C PRO A 167 -6.02 0.88 13.86
N GLY A 168 -6.62 -0.20 14.35
CA GLY A 168 -7.26 -0.26 15.67
C GLY A 168 -8.76 0.05 15.69
N SER A 169 -9.34 0.52 14.59
CA SER A 169 -10.80 0.70 14.49
C SER A 169 -11.51 -0.66 14.54
N PRO A 170 -12.63 -0.80 15.29
CA PRO A 170 -13.44 -2.03 15.30
C PRO A 170 -13.96 -2.46 13.92
N TYR A 171 -14.02 -1.52 12.97
CA TYR A 171 -14.44 -1.78 11.59
C TYR A 171 -13.31 -2.32 10.70
N ASN A 172 -12.07 -2.32 11.17
CA ASN A 172 -10.92 -2.87 10.46
C ASN A 172 -10.77 -4.36 10.79
N GLU A 173 -11.03 -5.25 9.83
CA GLU A 173 -10.89 -6.70 10.04
C GLU A 173 -9.49 -7.13 10.49
N GLY A 174 -8.45 -6.43 10.04
CA GLY A 174 -7.06 -6.67 10.45
C GLY A 174 -6.77 -6.24 11.88
N SER A 175 -7.56 -5.33 12.46
CA SER A 175 -7.44 -4.91 13.86
C SER A 175 -8.17 -5.85 14.82
N ILE A 176 -9.18 -6.58 14.34
CA ILE A 176 -9.94 -7.54 15.13
C ILE A 176 -9.02 -8.72 15.44
N ARG A 177 -8.43 -8.70 16.64
CA ARG A 177 -7.63 -9.81 17.15
C ARG A 177 -8.52 -11.05 17.24
N LYS A 178 -8.30 -12.01 16.34
CA LYS A 178 -8.97 -13.31 16.38
C LYS A 178 -8.71 -13.97 17.72
N ARG A 179 -9.73 -14.62 18.29
CA ARG A 179 -9.57 -15.39 19.53
C ARG A 179 -8.66 -16.59 19.24
N VAL A 180 -7.46 -16.58 19.80
CA VAL A 180 -6.56 -17.74 19.81
C VAL A 180 -6.59 -18.34 21.21
N ASN A 181 -7.01 -19.60 21.32
CA ASN A 181 -6.95 -20.35 22.56
C ASN A 181 -5.57 -21.02 22.65
N ILE A 182 -4.94 -20.96 23.82
CA ILE A 182 -3.61 -21.56 24.06
C ILE A 182 -3.74 -23.08 24.28
N GLY A 183 -4.86 -23.54 24.83
CA GLY A 183 -5.13 -24.95 25.05
C GLY A 183 -6.54 -25.21 25.59
N ASP A 184 -6.81 -26.46 25.95
CA ASP A 184 -8.05 -26.92 26.58
C ASP A 184 -7.70 -27.73 27.84
N LEU A 185 -8.28 -27.39 28.98
CA LEU A 185 -8.06 -28.06 30.26
C LEU A 185 -8.51 -29.52 30.23
N ASP A 186 -9.57 -29.82 29.48
CA ASP A 186 -10.16 -31.14 29.37
C ASP A 186 -9.74 -31.85 28.08
N ALA A 187 -8.64 -31.42 27.44
CA ALA A 187 -8.14 -32.04 26.21
C ALA A 187 -8.01 -33.57 26.32
N ALA A 188 -7.61 -34.08 27.49
CA ALA A 188 -7.49 -35.52 27.75
C ALA A 188 -8.84 -36.25 27.94
N LYS A 189 -9.93 -35.53 28.21
CA LYS A 189 -11.29 -36.07 28.46
C LYS A 189 -12.26 -35.83 27.29
N GLY A 190 -11.76 -35.37 26.14
CA GLY A 190 -12.58 -35.05 24.96
C GLY A 190 -12.89 -33.56 24.78
N GLY A 191 -12.24 -32.67 25.55
CA GLY A 191 -12.36 -31.21 25.44
C GLY A 191 -13.58 -30.63 26.15
N GLY A 192 -13.67 -29.30 26.15
CA GLY A 192 -14.84 -28.56 26.68
C GLY A 192 -14.52 -27.30 27.47
N ARG A 193 -13.25 -27.08 27.84
CA ARG A 193 -12.81 -25.89 28.61
C ARG A 193 -11.58 -25.24 27.96
N PRO A 194 -11.73 -24.68 26.75
CA PRO A 194 -10.65 -23.95 26.08
C PRO A 194 -10.33 -22.63 26.81
N TYR A 195 -9.04 -22.31 26.92
CA TYR A 195 -8.57 -21.09 27.60
C TYR A 195 -7.60 -20.28 26.73
N LYS A 196 -7.66 -18.94 26.84
CA LYS A 196 -6.76 -17.99 26.13
C LYS A 196 -5.57 -17.52 26.95
N SER A 197 -5.52 -17.82 28.24
CA SER A 197 -4.42 -17.46 29.14
C SER A 197 -4.40 -18.37 30.36
N GLU A 198 -3.25 -18.52 31.01
CA GLU A 198 -3.13 -19.35 32.23
C GLU A 198 -4.03 -18.85 33.37
N LYS A 199 -4.14 -17.52 33.52
CA LYS A 199 -5.10 -16.94 34.47
C LYS A 199 -6.54 -17.30 34.15
N TRP A 200 -6.89 -17.49 32.88
CA TRP A 200 -8.21 -17.98 32.50
C TRP A 200 -8.35 -19.46 32.80
N ALA A 201 -7.30 -20.25 32.55
CA ALA A 201 -7.29 -21.66 32.95
C ALA A 201 -7.54 -21.81 34.47
N ASP A 202 -6.90 -20.99 35.30
CA ASP A 202 -7.11 -20.99 36.75
C ASP A 202 -8.52 -20.62 37.18
N ARG A 203 -9.21 -19.77 36.41
CA ARG A 203 -10.63 -19.43 36.64
C ARG A 203 -11.59 -20.55 36.23
N LEU A 204 -11.20 -21.39 35.27
CA LEU A 204 -11.99 -22.51 34.77
C LEU A 204 -11.77 -23.80 35.57
N ARG A 205 -10.68 -23.88 36.34
CA ARG A 205 -10.38 -24.99 37.26
C ARG A 205 -11.31 -24.96 38.47
N THR A 206 -11.70 -26.14 38.93
CA THR A 206 -12.46 -26.27 40.19
C THR A 206 -11.53 -26.01 41.39
N VAL A 207 -12.12 -25.80 42.57
CA VAL A 207 -11.36 -25.58 43.82
C VAL A 207 -10.44 -26.77 44.11
N GLU A 208 -10.96 -28.00 43.96
CA GLU A 208 -10.21 -29.23 44.18
C GLU A 208 -9.03 -29.40 43.20
N GLU A 209 -9.21 -29.02 41.93
CA GLU A 209 -8.15 -29.08 40.93
C GLU A 209 -7.03 -28.08 41.23
N ARG A 210 -7.38 -26.89 41.75
CA ARG A 210 -6.41 -25.88 42.18
C ARG A 210 -5.62 -26.35 43.39
N GLU A 211 -6.28 -26.93 44.39
CA GLU A 211 -5.63 -27.46 45.59
C GLU A 211 -4.66 -28.60 45.26
N LYS A 212 -5.04 -29.53 44.36
CA LYS A 212 -4.15 -30.60 43.88
C LYS A 212 -2.90 -30.05 43.19
N LEU A 213 -3.06 -28.99 42.39
CA LEU A 213 -1.92 -28.32 41.73
C LEU A 213 -0.99 -27.64 42.73
N GLU A 214 -1.53 -26.96 43.74
CA GLU A 214 -0.73 -26.34 44.80
C GLU A 214 0.00 -27.39 45.64
N MET A 215 -0.64 -28.51 45.96
CA MET A 215 0.00 -29.64 46.64
C MET A 215 1.15 -30.21 45.80
N ASN A 216 0.92 -30.46 44.50
CA ASN A 216 1.98 -30.93 43.60
C ASN A 216 3.15 -29.94 43.49
N LYS A 217 2.87 -28.63 43.41
CA LYS A 217 3.92 -27.59 43.42
C LYS A 217 4.72 -27.64 44.71
N MET A 218 4.06 -27.76 45.85
CA MET A 218 4.70 -27.84 47.16
C MET A 218 5.55 -29.11 47.31
N GLU A 219 5.11 -30.24 46.78
CA GLU A 219 5.91 -31.48 46.75
C GLU A 219 7.16 -31.34 45.87
N ILE A 220 7.03 -30.74 44.69
CA ILE A 220 8.17 -30.46 43.81
C ILE A 220 9.19 -29.54 44.51
N VAL A 221 8.71 -28.49 45.18
CA VAL A 221 9.55 -27.56 45.95
C VAL A 221 10.26 -28.29 47.10
N LYS A 222 9.55 -29.11 47.87
CA LYS A 222 10.15 -29.93 48.93
C LYS A 222 11.25 -30.85 48.39
N GLY A 223 10.97 -31.57 47.30
CA GLY A 223 11.96 -32.44 46.65
C GLY A 223 13.15 -31.70 46.05
N ALA A 224 12.97 -30.44 45.62
CA ALA A 224 14.07 -29.59 45.17
C ALA A 224 14.95 -29.13 46.36
N ILE A 225 14.32 -28.74 47.47
CA ILE A 225 15.02 -28.35 48.72
C ILE A 225 15.83 -29.53 49.27
N GLU A 226 15.27 -30.73 49.27
CA GLU A 226 15.98 -31.94 49.73
C GLU A 226 17.18 -32.28 48.85
N ARG A 227 17.03 -32.17 47.52
CA ARG A 227 18.15 -32.33 46.57
C ARG A 227 19.24 -31.29 46.81
N GLU A 228 18.88 -30.02 46.97
CA GLU A 228 19.85 -28.96 47.29
C GLU A 228 20.53 -29.20 48.64
N ARG A 229 19.81 -29.63 49.67
CA ARG A 229 20.40 -29.99 50.97
C ARG A 229 21.40 -31.14 50.85
N ALA A 230 21.08 -32.18 50.08
CA ALA A 230 21.97 -33.30 49.85
C ALA A 230 23.22 -32.89 49.05
N VAL A 231 23.06 -32.03 48.04
CA VAL A 231 24.17 -31.46 47.25
C VAL A 231 25.03 -30.55 48.12
N ALA A 232 24.44 -29.69 48.95
CA ALA A 232 25.14 -28.82 49.89
C ALA A 232 25.93 -29.62 50.93
N ALA A 233 25.38 -30.73 51.45
CA ALA A 233 26.08 -31.64 52.34
C ALA A 233 27.30 -32.29 51.67
N LYS A 234 27.16 -32.74 50.41
CA LYS A 234 28.28 -33.26 49.61
C LYS A 234 29.35 -32.19 49.34
N ARG A 235 28.94 -30.96 49.01
CA ARG A 235 29.86 -29.81 48.84
C ARG A 235 30.63 -29.50 50.14
N LYS A 236 29.95 -29.53 51.29
CA LYS A 236 30.57 -29.32 52.61
C LYS A 236 31.59 -30.42 52.93
N ALA A 237 31.26 -31.68 52.66
CA ALA A 237 32.17 -32.81 52.85
C ALA A 237 33.42 -32.72 51.94
N ALA A 238 33.25 -32.37 50.67
CA ALA A 238 34.35 -32.17 49.73
C ALA A 238 35.26 -30.98 50.09
N MET A 239 34.70 -29.93 50.69
CA MET A 239 35.49 -28.80 51.22
C MET A 239 36.28 -29.20 52.47
N ALA A 240 35.70 -30.01 53.36
CA ALA A 240 36.37 -30.51 54.55
C ALA A 240 37.55 -31.46 54.21
N SER A 241 37.41 -32.30 53.18
CA SER A 241 38.48 -33.21 52.75
C SER A 241 39.65 -32.51 52.06
N ARG A 242 39.47 -31.27 51.57
CA ARG A 242 40.54 -30.45 50.98
C ARG A 242 41.45 -29.78 52.02
N GLY A 243 41.07 -29.78 53.30
CA GLY A 243 41.82 -29.15 54.39
C GLY A 243 42.77 -30.05 55.17
N SER A 244 42.84 -31.36 54.89
CA SER A 244 43.66 -32.32 55.66
C SER A 244 44.77 -33.01 54.84
N GLY A 245 45.35 -32.30 53.85
CA GLY A 245 46.57 -32.73 53.19
C GLY A 245 47.79 -32.17 53.92
N THR A 246 48.47 -33.02 54.69
CA THR A 246 49.80 -32.78 55.24
C THR A 246 50.78 -32.36 54.14
N VAL A 247 51.30 -31.14 54.21
CA VAL A 247 52.57 -30.80 53.53
C VAL A 247 53.68 -31.34 54.43
N ALA A 248 54.01 -32.61 54.22
CA ALA A 248 55.23 -33.21 54.74
C ALA A 248 56.42 -32.61 54.00
N ALA A 249 57.41 -32.17 54.77
CA ALA A 249 58.71 -31.73 54.30
C ALA A 249 59.47 -32.88 53.60
N VAL A 250 60.02 -32.60 52.42
CA VAL A 250 61.36 -32.99 51.92
C VAL A 250 61.78 -31.93 50.90
#